data_AF-A0A3A8Q4L4-F1
#
_entry.id   AF-A0A3A8Q4L4-F1
#
_cell.length_a   1.000
_cell.length_b   1.000
_cell.length_c   1.000
_cell.angle_alpha   90.00
_cell.angle_beta   90.00
_cell.angle_gamma   90.00
#
_symmetry.space_group_name_H-M   'P 1'
#
loop_
_entity.id
_entity.type
_entity.pdbx_description
1 polymer ?
#
loop_
_entity_poly.entity_id
_entity_poly.type
_entity_poly.pdbx_seq_one_letter_code
_entity_poly.pdbx_strand_id
1 'polypeptide(L)'
;MLRTVITAAVGLGLAAGCAPDSEAPVKVSVLSRSSNGQYVPTPVELTTITDVVGLKGTVGDLQGGARIVIDVNDPALGNATEDTIADVLVKKSGHDVKASYITQKDEKTGEDVLWPADFHSWNMVTSYYNLERANEYFRTVGNVKTADFEPVPTLYYFPEFILAQTSKDPARDNAIFYPVLQSFMVLPFDQIQRAPLPLNAAVMAHEYGHLVFNRLAYATQSLPVALSTWAQESPSPGANILKAIDEGLADYHAYGATCRSTSGCDPRFLATSFDGGPFSAVTDERDLSRGDRCMTALLYTNMYNQDLGSWSGAGNEYKVGTLLATALYQAGRSSGQEAVLQRAVVASYYDTNGATPGIFQLTQLFLGDQSQFSLAVPASAIISHISDLELRKAVCNEFMDHLQIPRELLIGPNLCPASAAGGSTCPNIFQ
;
A
#
# COMPACT_ATOMS: atom_id res chain seq x y z
N MET A 1 -16.84 77.29 -18.39
CA MET A 1 -17.37 76.03 -17.86
C MET A 1 -16.30 74.95 -18.03
N LEU A 2 -15.43 74.77 -17.04
CA LEU A 2 -14.51 73.63 -16.97
C LEU A 2 -14.93 72.79 -15.77
N ARG A 3 -15.35 71.55 -16.03
CA ARG A 3 -15.67 70.55 -15.01
C ARG A 3 -14.38 69.89 -14.56
N THR A 4 -14.05 70.06 -13.28
CA THR A 4 -12.99 69.35 -12.59
C THR A 4 -13.39 67.88 -12.44
N VAL A 5 -12.62 66.98 -13.04
CA VAL A 5 -12.75 65.52 -12.86
C VAL A 5 -11.99 65.15 -11.59
N ILE A 6 -12.71 64.62 -10.60
CA ILE A 6 -12.13 64.04 -9.39
C ILE A 6 -11.77 62.59 -9.72
N THR A 7 -10.47 62.29 -9.74
CA THR A 7 -9.94 60.92 -9.86
C THR A 7 -10.17 60.21 -8.53
N ALA A 8 -11.13 59.29 -8.48
CA ALA A 8 -11.28 58.37 -7.35
C ALA A 8 -10.17 57.32 -7.43
N ALA A 9 -9.23 57.39 -6.49
CA ALA A 9 -8.26 56.33 -6.26
C ALA A 9 -8.98 55.12 -5.67
N VAL A 10 -9.17 54.09 -6.49
CA VAL A 10 -9.55 52.75 -6.03
C VAL A 10 -8.34 52.19 -5.28
N GLY A 11 -8.40 52.22 -3.95
CA GLY A 11 -7.49 51.48 -3.11
C GLY A 11 -7.72 49.99 -3.30
N LEU A 12 -6.90 49.35 -4.14
CA LEU A 12 -6.68 47.91 -4.05
C LEU A 12 -6.04 47.65 -2.68
N GLY A 13 -6.86 47.26 -1.72
CA GLY A 13 -6.39 46.57 -0.53
C GLY A 13 -5.74 45.27 -0.97
N LEU A 14 -4.41 45.29 -1.08
CA LEU A 14 -3.58 44.08 -1.05
C LEU A 14 -3.83 43.43 0.31
N ALA A 15 -4.80 42.52 0.36
CA ALA A 15 -4.87 41.54 1.41
C ALA A 15 -3.60 40.71 1.29
N ALA A 16 -2.60 41.03 2.11
CA ALA A 16 -1.55 40.10 2.47
C ALA A 16 -2.29 38.92 3.14
N GLY A 17 -2.66 37.93 2.34
CA GLY A 17 -3.29 36.71 2.82
C GLY A 17 -2.26 36.00 3.69
N CYS A 18 -2.36 36.22 5.01
CA CYS A 18 -1.77 35.34 5.99
C CYS A 18 -2.20 33.92 5.62
N ALA A 19 -1.25 32.99 5.54
CA ALA A 19 -1.56 31.58 5.34
C ALA A 19 -2.65 31.17 6.36
N PRO A 20 -3.61 30.30 5.97
CA PRO A 20 -4.61 29.81 6.91
C PRO A 20 -3.91 29.16 8.11
N ASP A 21 -4.54 29.27 9.29
CA ASP A 21 -4.05 28.65 10.51
C ASP A 21 -3.74 27.16 10.23
N SER A 22 -2.51 26.75 10.48
CA SER A 22 -1.89 25.61 9.78
C SER A 22 -1.73 24.35 10.64
N GLU A 23 -2.09 24.41 11.93
CA GLU A 23 -1.87 23.33 12.89
C GLU A 23 -3.13 22.47 13.10
N ALA A 24 -2.94 21.15 13.20
CA ALA A 24 -4.02 20.19 13.40
C ALA A 24 -4.82 20.40 14.71
N PRO A 25 -6.14 20.06 14.72
CA PRO A 25 -6.90 19.54 13.59
C PRO A 25 -7.30 20.64 12.59
N VAL A 26 -7.11 20.38 11.30
CA VAL A 26 -7.49 21.32 10.22
C VAL A 26 -8.69 20.77 9.46
N LYS A 27 -9.77 21.58 9.37
CA LYS A 27 -10.96 21.24 8.57
C LYS A 27 -10.72 21.56 7.10
N VAL A 28 -10.78 20.53 6.26
CA VAL A 28 -10.54 20.62 4.82
C VAL A 28 -11.58 19.82 4.06
N SER A 29 -11.86 20.20 2.81
CA SER A 29 -12.68 19.40 1.91
C SER A 29 -11.78 18.46 1.10
N VAL A 30 -12.13 17.17 1.06
CA VAL A 30 -11.45 16.14 0.25
C VAL A 30 -12.42 15.47 -0.72
N LEU A 31 -11.90 14.84 -1.78
CA LEU A 31 -12.72 13.98 -2.62
C LEU A 31 -12.85 12.61 -1.97
N SER A 32 -13.98 12.35 -1.34
CA SER A 32 -14.27 11.05 -0.71
C SER A 32 -15.39 10.33 -1.43
N ARG A 33 -15.37 8.99 -1.39
CA ARG A 33 -16.42 8.17 -1.98
C ARG A 33 -17.64 8.17 -1.07
N SER A 34 -18.75 8.70 -1.55
CA SER A 34 -20.03 8.66 -0.86
C SER A 34 -20.67 7.27 -0.90
N SER A 35 -21.76 7.07 -0.15
CA SER A 35 -22.48 5.79 -0.07
C SER A 35 -23.06 5.31 -1.41
N ASN A 36 -23.27 6.20 -2.38
CA ASN A 36 -23.70 5.82 -3.73
C ASN A 36 -22.54 5.43 -4.66
N GLY A 37 -21.30 5.44 -4.15
CA GLY A 37 -20.09 5.07 -4.88
C GLY A 37 -19.43 6.19 -5.67
N GLN A 38 -19.98 7.41 -5.68
CA GLN A 38 -19.41 8.57 -6.37
C GLN A 38 -18.46 9.36 -5.46
N TYR A 39 -17.40 9.93 -6.05
CA TYR A 39 -16.53 10.88 -5.37
C TYR A 39 -17.21 12.25 -5.27
N VAL A 40 -17.29 12.77 -4.05
CA VAL A 40 -17.87 14.08 -3.77
C VAL A 40 -16.98 14.86 -2.81
N PRO A 41 -16.93 16.20 -2.93
CA PRO A 41 -16.36 17.06 -1.90
C PRO A 41 -16.97 16.74 -0.53
N THR A 42 -16.12 16.42 0.43
CA THR A 42 -16.52 16.00 1.77
C THR A 42 -15.66 16.74 2.78
N PRO A 43 -16.26 17.56 3.68
CA PRO A 43 -15.54 18.13 4.81
C PRO A 43 -15.03 17.03 5.73
N VAL A 44 -13.74 17.08 6.07
CA VAL A 44 -13.05 16.16 6.96
C VAL A 44 -12.06 16.92 7.84
N GLU A 45 -11.56 16.26 8.87
CA GLU A 45 -10.48 16.76 9.71
C GLU A 45 -9.16 16.05 9.37
N LEU A 46 -8.13 16.83 9.09
CA LEU A 46 -6.74 16.37 9.08
C LEU A 46 -6.18 16.51 10.48
N THR A 47 -5.76 15.40 11.07
CA THR A 47 -5.40 15.32 12.50
C THR A 47 -3.89 15.21 12.74
N THR A 48 -3.13 14.95 11.68
CA THR A 48 -1.68 14.73 11.72
C THR A 48 -0.90 15.81 10.98
N ILE A 49 -1.61 16.73 10.32
CA ILE A 49 -1.03 17.80 9.52
C ILE A 49 -0.40 18.87 10.42
N THR A 50 0.81 19.30 10.07
CA THR A 50 1.52 20.41 10.75
C THR A 50 1.67 21.64 9.85
N ASP A 51 1.61 21.44 8.54
CA ASP A 51 1.55 22.50 7.54
C ASP A 51 0.56 22.10 6.44
N VAL A 52 -0.65 22.66 6.50
CA VAL A 52 -1.70 22.38 5.50
C VAL A 52 -1.38 22.95 4.12
N VAL A 53 -0.59 24.02 4.02
CA VAL A 53 -0.24 24.63 2.73
C VAL A 53 0.87 23.85 2.04
N GLY A 54 1.91 23.48 2.78
CA GLY A 54 2.99 22.61 2.31
C GLY A 54 2.64 21.12 2.26
N LEU A 55 1.50 20.73 2.84
CA LEU A 55 1.05 19.36 3.01
C LEU A 55 2.08 18.47 3.71
N LYS A 56 2.52 18.91 4.89
CA LYS A 56 3.48 18.20 5.74
C LYS A 56 2.84 17.83 7.07
N GLY A 57 3.16 16.65 7.57
CA GLY A 57 2.77 16.22 8.91
C GLY A 57 3.29 14.83 9.22
N THR A 58 2.73 14.17 10.23
CA THR A 58 3.32 12.93 10.78
C THR A 58 3.06 11.67 9.96
N VAL A 59 2.29 11.76 8.87
CA VAL A 59 2.01 10.61 7.97
C VAL A 59 2.61 10.78 6.58
N GLY A 60 3.13 11.96 6.27
CA GLY A 60 3.77 12.23 4.99
C GLY A 60 4.32 13.66 4.86
N ASP A 61 5.35 13.80 4.02
CA ASP A 61 5.87 15.08 3.53
C ASP A 61 5.73 15.12 2.01
N LEU A 62 4.85 15.99 1.48
CA LEU A 62 4.61 16.06 0.05
C LEU A 62 5.67 16.88 -0.68
N GLN A 63 6.29 16.26 -1.68
CA GLN A 63 7.33 16.87 -2.50
C GLN A 63 6.95 16.77 -3.98
N GLY A 64 6.97 17.89 -4.70
CA GLY A 64 6.62 17.97 -6.12
C GLY A 64 7.84 17.95 -7.03
N GLY A 65 7.69 17.41 -8.25
CA GLY A 65 8.64 17.63 -9.35
C GLY A 65 10.03 17.00 -9.17
N ALA A 66 10.12 15.93 -8.38
CA ALA A 66 11.32 15.11 -8.24
C ALA A 66 11.60 14.31 -9.53
N ARG A 67 12.86 13.91 -9.72
CA ARG A 67 13.28 13.01 -10.80
C ARG A 67 14.07 11.86 -10.20
N ILE A 68 13.55 10.66 -10.40
CA ILE A 68 14.04 9.42 -9.80
C ILE A 68 14.29 8.43 -10.92
N VAL A 69 15.53 7.95 -11.03
CA VAL A 69 15.95 7.09 -12.14
C VAL A 69 16.65 5.87 -11.60
N ILE A 70 16.11 4.71 -11.93
CA ILE A 70 16.73 3.41 -11.69
C ILE A 70 17.28 2.95 -13.04
N ASP A 71 18.61 2.87 -13.11
CA ASP A 71 19.32 2.36 -14.28
C ASP A 71 20.46 1.47 -13.81
N VAL A 72 20.35 0.15 -14.05
CA VAL A 72 21.40 -0.82 -13.68
C VAL A 72 22.73 -0.57 -14.41
N ASN A 73 22.72 0.24 -15.48
CA ASN A 73 23.94 0.63 -16.18
C ASN A 73 24.58 1.90 -15.61
N ASP A 74 23.95 2.56 -14.63
CA ASP A 74 24.53 3.69 -13.92
C ASP A 74 25.68 3.19 -13.01
N PRO A 75 26.94 3.56 -13.29
CA PRO A 75 28.07 3.11 -12.48
C PRO A 75 27.98 3.55 -11.01
N ALA A 76 27.27 4.65 -10.73
CA ALA A 76 27.04 5.09 -9.35
C ALA A 76 26.09 4.14 -8.61
N LEU A 77 25.12 3.55 -9.32
CA LEU A 77 24.20 2.58 -8.72
C LEU A 77 24.92 1.26 -8.40
N GLY A 78 25.82 0.82 -9.27
CA GLY A 78 26.63 -0.38 -9.03
C GLY A 78 27.56 -0.31 -7.81
N ASN A 79 27.85 0.90 -7.33
CA ASN A 79 28.68 1.14 -6.13
C ASN A 79 27.88 1.73 -4.96
N ALA A 80 26.55 1.85 -5.08
CA ALA A 80 25.72 2.41 -4.05
C ALA A 80 25.67 1.49 -2.82
N THR A 81 25.63 2.11 -1.65
CA THR A 81 25.40 1.45 -0.35
C THR A 81 24.01 1.81 0.15
N GLU A 82 23.53 1.19 1.22
CA GLU A 82 22.25 1.56 1.84
C GLU A 82 22.18 3.06 2.17
N ASP A 83 23.30 3.65 2.62
CA ASP A 83 23.37 5.07 2.98
C ASP A 83 23.42 6.01 1.76
N THR A 84 23.84 5.52 0.59
CA THR A 84 24.08 6.37 -0.60
C THR A 84 23.12 6.10 -1.75
N ILE A 85 22.34 5.01 -1.69
CA ILE A 85 21.46 4.61 -2.79
C ILE A 85 20.38 5.65 -3.07
N ALA A 86 19.85 6.32 -2.04
CA ALA A 86 18.87 7.37 -2.24
C ALA A 86 19.41 8.54 -3.08
N ASP A 87 20.61 9.03 -2.74
CA ASP A 87 21.28 10.11 -3.48
C ASP A 87 21.60 9.72 -4.92
N VAL A 88 21.91 8.44 -5.14
CA VAL A 88 22.16 7.93 -6.48
C VAL A 88 20.88 7.88 -7.30
N LEU A 89 19.76 7.41 -6.74
CA LEU A 89 18.51 7.27 -7.48
C LEU A 89 17.79 8.60 -7.70
N VAL A 90 17.87 9.52 -6.74
CA VAL A 90 17.21 10.83 -6.79
C VAL A 90 18.08 11.82 -7.57
N LYS A 91 17.85 11.90 -8.88
CA LYS A 91 18.57 12.82 -9.79
C LYS A 91 18.13 14.28 -9.61
N LYS A 92 16.94 14.51 -9.07
CA LYS A 92 16.43 15.81 -8.63
C LYS A 92 15.50 15.59 -7.44
N SER A 93 15.80 16.23 -6.31
CA SER A 93 15.08 16.05 -5.03
C SER A 93 13.61 16.47 -5.06
N GLY A 94 13.23 17.33 -6.01
CA GLY A 94 11.93 18.00 -6.01
C GLY A 94 11.94 19.27 -5.17
N HIS A 95 10.75 19.77 -4.84
CA HIS A 95 10.53 20.96 -4.03
C HIS A 95 9.24 20.83 -3.21
N ASP A 96 9.14 21.59 -2.13
CA ASP A 96 7.90 21.71 -1.34
C ASP A 96 6.72 22.04 -2.26
N VAL A 97 5.63 21.30 -2.08
CA VAL A 97 4.37 21.61 -2.78
C VAL A 97 3.71 22.82 -2.14
N LYS A 98 2.74 23.41 -2.84
CA LYS A 98 1.89 24.47 -2.30
C LYS A 98 0.44 24.25 -2.70
N ALA A 99 -0.36 23.77 -1.75
CA ALA A 99 -1.80 23.67 -1.92
C ALA A 99 -2.44 25.06 -1.83
N SER A 100 -3.42 25.30 -2.70
CA SER A 100 -4.21 26.54 -2.74
C SER A 100 -5.61 26.25 -2.22
N TYR A 101 -6.14 27.15 -1.38
CA TYR A 101 -7.43 26.98 -0.73
C TYR A 101 -8.33 28.20 -0.90
N ILE A 102 -9.64 27.94 -0.88
CA ILE A 102 -10.70 28.92 -0.68
C ILE A 102 -11.41 28.55 0.61
N THR A 103 -11.61 29.49 1.51
CA THR A 103 -12.36 29.26 2.75
C THR A 103 -13.86 29.33 2.47
N GLN A 104 -14.60 28.31 2.90
CA GLN A 104 -16.06 28.28 2.84
C GLN A 104 -16.63 27.90 4.21
N LYS A 105 -17.85 28.36 4.48
CA LYS A 105 -18.58 27.98 5.69
C LYS A 105 -19.25 26.62 5.47
N ASP A 106 -19.04 25.67 6.38
CA ASP A 106 -19.80 24.43 6.42
C ASP A 106 -21.28 24.75 6.70
N GLU A 107 -22.18 24.28 5.83
CA GLU A 107 -23.61 24.64 5.91
C GLU A 107 -24.30 24.13 7.18
N LYS A 108 -23.78 23.07 7.80
CA LYS A 108 -24.39 22.43 8.97
C LYS A 108 -23.89 23.02 10.28
N THR A 109 -22.61 23.35 10.34
CA THR A 109 -21.91 23.77 11.57
C THR A 109 -21.60 25.26 11.59
N GLY A 110 -21.54 25.93 10.44
CA GLY A 110 -21.13 27.33 10.31
C GLY A 110 -19.63 27.57 10.52
N GLU A 111 -18.83 26.51 10.60
CA GLU A 111 -17.38 26.59 10.77
C GLU A 111 -16.66 26.78 9.43
N ASP A 112 -15.44 27.34 9.47
CA ASP A 112 -14.63 27.49 8.27
C ASP A 112 -14.01 26.15 7.84
N VAL A 113 -14.13 25.84 6.55
CA VAL A 113 -13.54 24.67 5.90
C VAL A 113 -12.67 25.17 4.76
N LEU A 114 -11.46 24.63 4.67
CA LEU A 114 -10.55 24.89 3.56
C LEU A 114 -10.94 24.03 2.36
N TRP A 115 -11.34 24.65 1.25
CA TRP A 115 -11.66 23.96 0.01
C TRP A 115 -10.50 24.09 -0.98
N PRO A 116 -9.91 22.99 -1.46
CA PRO A 116 -8.87 23.07 -2.47
C PRO A 116 -9.33 23.85 -3.71
N ALA A 117 -8.51 24.78 -4.18
CA ALA A 117 -8.88 25.77 -5.20
C ALA A 117 -8.69 25.27 -6.64
N ASP A 118 -7.93 24.19 -6.82
CA ASP A 118 -7.58 23.62 -8.13
C ASP A 118 -7.44 22.09 -8.04
N PHE A 119 -7.38 21.45 -9.22
CA PHE A 119 -7.31 19.98 -9.33
C PHE A 119 -6.10 19.36 -8.62
N HIS A 120 -4.92 19.99 -8.70
CA HIS A 120 -3.72 19.46 -8.04
C HIS A 120 -3.85 19.57 -6.52
N SER A 121 -4.35 20.70 -6.02
CA SER A 121 -4.65 20.88 -4.59
C SER A 121 -5.65 19.84 -4.11
N TRP A 122 -6.73 19.56 -4.86
CA TRP A 122 -7.68 18.47 -4.52
C TRP A 122 -6.99 17.12 -4.40
N ASN A 123 -6.12 16.81 -5.36
CA ASN A 123 -5.42 15.53 -5.41
C ASN A 123 -4.42 15.37 -4.28
N MET A 124 -3.56 16.37 -4.05
CA MET A 124 -2.55 16.34 -3.00
C MET A 124 -3.19 16.24 -1.61
N VAL A 125 -4.22 17.05 -1.33
CA VAL A 125 -4.93 17.03 -0.04
C VAL A 125 -5.64 15.69 0.17
N THR A 126 -6.32 15.18 -0.85
CA THR A 126 -7.00 13.88 -0.76
C THR A 126 -6.00 12.73 -0.57
N SER A 127 -4.83 12.80 -1.22
CA SER A 127 -3.76 11.82 -1.05
C SER A 127 -3.25 11.82 0.40
N TYR A 128 -2.98 13.00 0.97
CA TYR A 128 -2.56 13.13 2.36
C TYR A 128 -3.63 12.59 3.33
N TYR A 129 -4.90 12.94 3.10
CA TYR A 129 -6.02 12.40 3.87
C TYR A 129 -6.08 10.88 3.81
N ASN A 130 -5.87 10.28 2.62
CA ASN A 130 -5.87 8.84 2.46
C ASN A 130 -4.69 8.17 3.19
N LEU A 131 -3.51 8.81 3.23
CA LEU A 131 -2.39 8.38 4.09
C LEU A 131 -2.76 8.44 5.58
N GLU A 132 -3.46 9.48 6.04
CA GLU A 132 -3.94 9.54 7.43
C GLU A 132 -4.88 8.39 7.75
N ARG A 133 -5.83 8.10 6.87
CA ARG A 133 -6.79 7.01 7.08
C ARG A 133 -6.12 5.64 7.05
N ALA A 134 -5.11 5.44 6.19
CA ALA A 134 -4.30 4.24 6.18
C ALA A 134 -3.47 4.09 7.48
N ASN A 135 -2.81 5.16 7.93
CA ASN A 135 -2.08 5.18 9.21
C ASN A 135 -3.02 4.84 10.38
N GLU A 136 -4.20 5.46 10.42
CA GLU A 136 -5.21 5.21 11.45
C GLU A 136 -5.68 3.74 11.44
N TYR A 137 -5.92 3.16 10.26
CA TYR A 137 -6.24 1.74 10.11
C TYR A 137 -5.17 0.85 10.74
N PHE A 138 -3.90 1.03 10.37
CA PHE A 138 -2.81 0.21 10.90
C PHE A 138 -2.56 0.42 12.39
N ARG A 139 -2.72 1.64 12.92
CA ARG A 139 -2.62 1.92 14.35
C ARG A 139 -3.70 1.22 15.17
N THR A 140 -4.93 1.28 14.69
CA THR A 140 -6.09 0.86 15.50
C THR A 140 -6.47 -0.60 15.26
N VAL A 141 -6.48 -1.06 14.01
CA VAL A 141 -6.82 -2.43 13.63
C VAL A 141 -5.57 -3.30 13.65
N GLY A 142 -4.52 -2.87 12.94
CA GLY A 142 -3.23 -3.58 12.87
C GLY A 142 -2.42 -3.53 14.18
N ASN A 143 -2.75 -2.61 15.10
CA ASN A 143 -2.05 -2.41 16.37
C ASN A 143 -0.57 -2.02 16.22
N VAL A 144 -0.19 -1.40 15.10
CA VAL A 144 1.17 -0.91 14.87
C VAL A 144 1.45 0.25 15.81
N LYS A 145 2.62 0.27 16.45
CA LYS A 145 2.98 1.34 17.39
C LYS A 145 3.31 2.61 16.62
N THR A 146 3.03 3.76 17.21
CA THR A 146 3.33 5.06 16.56
C THR A 146 4.81 5.20 16.17
N ALA A 147 5.72 4.71 17.00
CA ALA A 147 7.16 4.75 16.71
C ALA A 147 7.57 3.94 15.48
N ASP A 148 6.79 2.92 15.10
CA ASP A 148 7.09 2.05 13.95
C ASP A 148 6.73 2.71 12.61
N PHE A 149 6.12 3.90 12.62
CA PHE A 149 5.87 4.70 11.42
C PHE A 149 6.98 5.72 11.12
N GLU A 150 7.95 5.89 12.02
CA GLU A 150 9.07 6.81 11.82
C GLU A 150 10.22 6.15 11.02
N PRO A 151 10.98 6.93 10.23
CA PRO A 151 10.74 8.33 9.89
C PRO A 151 9.51 8.54 9.00
N VAL A 152 8.91 9.73 9.10
CA VAL A 152 7.84 10.18 8.21
C VAL A 152 8.27 10.01 6.73
N PRO A 153 7.49 9.29 5.91
CA PRO A 153 7.84 9.04 4.51
C PRO A 153 7.58 10.27 3.64
N THR A 154 8.42 10.48 2.64
CA THR A 154 8.14 11.47 1.57
C THR A 154 7.07 10.92 0.63
N LEU A 155 6.09 11.75 0.26
CA LEU A 155 5.15 11.49 -0.83
C LEU A 155 5.55 12.34 -2.04
N TYR A 156 6.21 11.73 -3.02
CA TYR A 156 6.52 12.38 -4.28
C TYR A 156 5.26 12.52 -5.14
N TYR A 157 4.78 13.75 -5.28
CA TYR A 157 3.65 14.10 -6.14
C TYR A 157 4.14 14.38 -7.56
N PHE A 158 3.71 13.55 -8.51
CA PHE A 158 4.04 13.62 -9.93
C PHE A 158 5.56 13.69 -10.20
N PRO A 159 6.37 12.74 -9.68
CA PRO A 159 7.77 12.66 -10.04
C PRO A 159 7.94 12.14 -11.47
N GLU A 160 9.08 12.45 -12.09
CA GLU A 160 9.61 11.66 -13.20
C GLU A 160 10.24 10.39 -12.62
N PHE A 161 9.47 9.29 -12.55
CA PHE A 161 9.96 7.98 -12.11
C PHE A 161 10.30 7.10 -13.31
N ILE A 162 11.58 6.75 -13.49
CA ILE A 162 12.06 6.04 -14.68
C ILE A 162 12.74 4.74 -14.27
N LEU A 163 12.25 3.61 -14.81
CA LEU A 163 12.87 2.29 -14.75
C LEU A 163 13.54 2.02 -16.10
N ALA A 164 14.81 2.41 -16.24
CA ALA A 164 15.49 2.49 -17.55
C ALA A 164 15.57 1.16 -18.32
N GLN A 165 15.47 0.04 -17.58
CA GLN A 165 15.49 -1.32 -18.10
C GLN A 165 14.16 -1.70 -18.76
N THR A 166 13.06 -1.07 -18.33
CA THR A 166 11.71 -1.29 -18.85
C THR A 166 11.35 -0.23 -19.90
N SER A 167 11.60 1.04 -19.58
CA SER A 167 11.32 2.17 -20.46
C SER A 167 12.22 3.36 -20.12
N LYS A 168 12.55 4.16 -21.14
CA LYS A 168 13.22 5.46 -20.96
C LYS A 168 12.25 6.58 -20.61
N ASP A 169 10.96 6.37 -20.82
CA ASP A 169 9.92 7.33 -20.49
C ASP A 169 9.50 7.20 -19.02
N PRO A 170 9.11 8.31 -18.36
CA PRO A 170 8.56 8.26 -17.02
C PRO A 170 7.32 7.35 -16.94
N ALA A 171 7.28 6.53 -15.90
CA ALA A 171 6.10 5.74 -15.56
C ALA A 171 4.90 6.64 -15.23
N ARG A 172 3.70 6.13 -15.52
CA ARG A 172 2.42 6.84 -15.39
C ARG A 172 1.36 5.90 -14.85
N ASP A 173 0.21 6.45 -14.48
CA ASP A 173 -0.99 5.68 -14.09
C ASP A 173 -0.72 4.69 -12.95
N ASN A 174 0.12 5.07 -11.98
CA ASN A 174 0.45 4.22 -10.84
C ASN A 174 0.55 5.00 -9.52
N ALA A 175 0.39 4.28 -8.41
CA ALA A 175 0.82 4.69 -7.07
C ALA A 175 1.79 3.62 -6.57
N ILE A 176 2.85 4.02 -5.87
CA ILE A 176 3.91 3.09 -5.48
C ILE A 176 4.48 3.52 -4.13
N PHE A 177 4.56 2.61 -3.15
CA PHE A 177 5.58 2.70 -2.11
C PHE A 177 6.87 2.05 -2.62
N TYR A 178 7.95 2.82 -2.66
CA TYR A 178 9.24 2.33 -3.12
C TYR A 178 10.19 2.13 -1.93
N PRO A 179 10.44 0.87 -1.50
CA PRO A 179 11.18 0.58 -0.28
C PRO A 179 12.59 1.18 -0.23
N VAL A 180 13.28 1.23 -1.37
CA VAL A 180 14.66 1.74 -1.45
C VAL A 180 14.78 3.20 -1.03
N LEU A 181 13.74 4.00 -1.32
CA LEU A 181 13.67 5.40 -0.89
C LEU A 181 12.79 5.60 0.34
N GLN A 182 12.16 4.54 0.84
CA GLN A 182 11.14 4.59 1.90
C GLN A 182 10.08 5.67 1.65
N SER A 183 9.70 5.83 0.39
CA SER A 183 8.89 6.95 -0.09
C SER A 183 7.70 6.45 -0.90
N PHE A 184 6.60 7.18 -0.80
CA PHE A 184 5.48 7.02 -1.71
C PHE A 184 5.67 7.85 -2.98
N MET A 185 5.10 7.38 -4.07
CA MET A 185 5.07 8.06 -5.36
C MET A 185 3.66 8.00 -5.91
N VAL A 186 3.15 9.17 -6.27
CA VAL A 186 1.90 9.32 -7.02
C VAL A 186 2.31 9.72 -8.42
N LEU A 187 2.18 8.81 -9.38
CA LEU A 187 2.62 9.06 -10.75
C LEU A 187 1.59 9.89 -11.53
N PRO A 188 2.03 10.66 -12.54
CA PRO A 188 1.11 11.38 -13.41
C PRO A 188 0.10 10.44 -14.09
N PHE A 189 -1.13 10.92 -14.27
CA PHE A 189 -2.19 10.17 -14.95
C PHE A 189 -2.12 10.39 -16.47
N ASP A 190 -2.52 9.38 -17.22
CA ASP A 190 -2.59 9.40 -18.68
C ASP A 190 -3.83 8.63 -19.19
N GLN A 191 -3.84 7.31 -18.98
CA GLN A 191 -4.87 6.39 -19.47
C GLN A 191 -5.95 6.09 -18.43
N ILE A 192 -5.70 6.34 -17.13
CA ILE A 192 -6.74 6.21 -16.10
C ILE A 192 -7.71 7.39 -16.24
N GLN A 193 -8.87 7.12 -16.85
CA GLN A 193 -9.90 8.13 -17.14
C GLN A 193 -10.98 8.24 -16.04
N ARG A 194 -10.81 7.53 -14.91
CA ARG A 194 -11.73 7.55 -13.76
C ARG A 194 -11.11 8.28 -12.57
N ALA A 195 -11.39 7.82 -11.34
CA ALA A 195 -10.77 8.38 -10.15
C ALA A 195 -9.26 8.06 -10.21
N PRO A 196 -8.41 9.10 -10.22
CA PRO A 196 -6.98 8.89 -10.12
C PRO A 196 -6.63 8.02 -8.92
N LEU A 197 -5.62 7.15 -9.05
CA LEU A 197 -5.22 6.21 -8.01
C LEU A 197 -5.02 6.82 -6.60
N PRO A 198 -4.47 8.04 -6.45
CA PRO A 198 -4.29 8.65 -5.13
C PRO A 198 -5.61 9.04 -4.46
N LEU A 199 -6.69 9.22 -5.23
CA LEU A 199 -8.02 9.45 -4.68
C LEU A 199 -8.63 8.14 -4.16
N ASN A 200 -8.20 6.99 -4.68
CA ASN A 200 -8.65 5.70 -4.21
C ASN A 200 -7.97 5.37 -2.87
N ALA A 201 -8.71 5.59 -1.78
CA ALA A 201 -8.23 5.36 -0.42
C ALA A 201 -7.69 3.94 -0.19
N ALA A 202 -8.25 2.94 -0.89
CA ALA A 202 -7.80 1.57 -0.77
C ALA A 202 -6.46 1.32 -1.46
N VAL A 203 -6.22 1.97 -2.61
CA VAL A 203 -4.89 1.93 -3.26
C VAL A 203 -3.85 2.59 -2.36
N MET A 204 -4.17 3.73 -1.76
CA MET A 204 -3.25 4.34 -0.79
C MET A 204 -3.02 3.46 0.45
N ALA A 205 -4.04 2.73 0.91
CA ALA A 205 -3.88 1.75 1.99
C ALA A 205 -3.06 0.51 1.59
N HIS A 206 -3.15 0.07 0.33
CA HIS A 206 -2.28 -0.95 -0.24
C HIS A 206 -0.82 -0.51 -0.18
N GLU A 207 -0.50 0.68 -0.73
CA GLU A 207 0.86 1.22 -0.69
C GLU A 207 1.35 1.40 0.75
N TYR A 208 0.48 1.87 1.65
CA TYR A 208 0.80 2.00 3.07
C TYR A 208 1.06 0.64 3.73
N GLY A 209 0.40 -0.42 3.25
CA GLY A 209 0.67 -1.80 3.64
C GLY A 209 2.11 -2.20 3.36
N HIS A 210 2.66 -1.82 2.21
CA HIS A 210 4.08 -2.05 1.91
C HIS A 210 5.02 -1.26 2.83
N LEU A 211 4.66 -0.03 3.22
CA LEU A 211 5.42 0.70 4.24
C LEU A 211 5.46 -0.07 5.55
N VAL A 212 4.31 -0.54 6.05
CA VAL A 212 4.22 -1.31 7.30
C VAL A 212 4.96 -2.64 7.19
N PHE A 213 4.85 -3.33 6.05
CA PHE A 213 5.59 -4.56 5.79
C PHE A 213 7.10 -4.28 5.77
N ASN A 214 7.55 -3.21 5.13
CA ASN A 214 8.96 -2.82 5.14
C ASN A 214 9.47 -2.50 6.55
N ARG A 215 8.73 -1.68 7.32
CA ARG A 215 9.10 -1.31 8.69
C ARG A 215 9.26 -2.53 9.59
N LEU A 216 8.37 -3.51 9.46
CA LEU A 216 8.30 -4.67 10.34
C LEU A 216 8.97 -5.91 9.73
N ALA A 217 8.47 -6.46 8.63
CA ALA A 217 8.95 -7.71 8.03
C ALA A 217 10.32 -7.58 7.35
N TYR A 218 10.72 -6.37 6.92
CA TYR A 218 12.07 -6.07 6.45
C TYR A 218 12.92 -5.30 7.47
N ALA A 219 12.41 -5.08 8.68
CA ALA A 219 13.07 -4.33 9.74
C ALA A 219 13.63 -2.96 9.26
N THR A 220 12.84 -2.23 8.45
CA THR A 220 13.19 -0.90 7.92
C THR A 220 14.36 -0.88 6.92
N GLN A 221 14.81 -2.04 6.45
CA GLN A 221 15.88 -2.10 5.45
C GLN A 221 15.37 -1.54 4.11
N SER A 222 16.09 -0.58 3.55
CA SER A 222 15.79 -0.03 2.22
C SER A 222 16.04 -1.08 1.12
N LEU A 223 17.00 -1.97 1.37
CA LEU A 223 17.30 -3.15 0.58
C LEU A 223 17.25 -4.38 1.48
N PRO A 224 16.09 -5.06 1.58
CA PRO A 224 15.94 -6.21 2.46
C PRO A 224 16.98 -7.29 2.12
N VAL A 225 17.84 -7.64 3.10
CA VAL A 225 18.99 -8.54 2.87
C VAL A 225 18.56 -9.86 2.25
N ALA A 226 17.42 -10.42 2.66
CA ALA A 226 16.87 -11.64 2.08
C ALA A 226 16.56 -11.47 0.58
N LEU A 227 15.85 -10.42 0.18
CA LEU A 227 15.57 -10.15 -1.23
C LEU A 227 16.85 -9.88 -2.01
N SER A 228 17.76 -9.06 -1.49
CA SER A 228 19.01 -8.74 -2.17
C SER A 228 19.93 -9.94 -2.34
N THR A 229 19.93 -10.88 -1.40
CA THR A 229 20.71 -12.14 -1.47
C THR A 229 20.04 -13.10 -2.45
N TRP A 230 18.76 -13.40 -2.23
CA TRP A 230 18.04 -14.43 -2.99
C TRP A 230 17.80 -14.06 -4.45
N ALA A 231 17.69 -12.76 -4.77
CA ALA A 231 17.56 -12.27 -6.15
C ALA A 231 18.82 -12.49 -7.00
N GLN A 232 19.97 -12.80 -6.39
CA GLN A 232 21.21 -13.10 -7.12
C GLN A 232 21.29 -14.59 -7.54
N GLU A 233 20.41 -15.43 -7.00
CA GLU A 233 20.33 -16.84 -7.34
C GLU A 233 19.28 -17.07 -8.44
N SER A 234 19.46 -18.12 -9.24
CA SER A 234 18.48 -18.53 -10.24
C SER A 234 18.30 -20.05 -10.19
N PRO A 235 17.09 -20.57 -9.90
CA PRO A 235 15.85 -19.83 -9.61
C PRO A 235 15.87 -19.07 -8.27
N SER A 236 14.90 -18.17 -8.04
CA SER A 236 14.81 -17.32 -6.83
C SER A 236 13.53 -17.60 -6.00
N PRO A 237 13.20 -18.84 -5.61
CA PRO A 237 11.92 -19.20 -5.01
C PRO A 237 11.58 -18.41 -3.74
N GLY A 238 12.55 -18.21 -2.84
CA GLY A 238 12.33 -17.48 -1.60
C GLY A 238 12.02 -16.01 -1.86
N ALA A 239 12.70 -15.39 -2.83
CA ALA A 239 12.41 -14.01 -3.24
C ALA A 239 11.03 -13.89 -3.89
N ASN A 240 10.67 -14.82 -4.78
CA ASN A 240 9.37 -14.86 -5.45
C ASN A 240 8.22 -14.98 -4.44
N ILE A 241 8.37 -15.86 -3.45
CA ILE A 241 7.40 -16.05 -2.36
C ILE A 241 7.32 -14.80 -1.51
N LEU A 242 8.44 -14.25 -1.04
CA LEU A 242 8.44 -13.08 -0.16
C LEU A 242 7.78 -11.87 -0.82
N LYS A 243 8.05 -11.63 -2.11
CA LYS A 243 7.35 -10.60 -2.91
C LYS A 243 5.85 -10.87 -3.01
N ALA A 244 5.44 -12.10 -3.31
CA ALA A 244 4.01 -12.44 -3.37
C ALA A 244 3.29 -12.24 -2.04
N ILE A 245 3.94 -12.56 -0.91
CA ILE A 245 3.40 -12.31 0.43
C ILE A 245 3.21 -10.81 0.66
N ASP A 246 4.22 -9.99 0.35
CA ASP A 246 4.16 -8.53 0.48
C ASP A 246 2.94 -7.95 -0.29
N GLU A 247 2.79 -8.30 -1.58
CA GLU A 247 1.65 -7.87 -2.41
C GLU A 247 0.30 -8.34 -1.86
N GLY A 248 0.20 -9.62 -1.48
CA GLY A 248 -1.06 -10.19 -1.02
C GLY A 248 -1.52 -9.63 0.32
N LEU A 249 -0.60 -9.35 1.22
CA LEU A 249 -0.92 -8.77 2.51
C LEU A 249 -1.27 -7.28 2.38
N ALA A 250 -0.61 -6.55 1.47
CA ALA A 250 -1.02 -5.20 1.10
C ALA A 250 -2.46 -5.17 0.56
N ASP A 251 -2.86 -6.13 -0.28
CA ASP A 251 -4.25 -6.28 -0.75
C ASP A 251 -5.25 -6.58 0.36
N TYR A 252 -4.90 -7.51 1.24
CA TYR A 252 -5.77 -7.86 2.35
C TYR A 252 -6.02 -6.67 3.29
N HIS A 253 -4.99 -5.85 3.52
CA HIS A 253 -5.12 -4.62 4.32
C HIS A 253 -5.81 -3.48 3.57
N ALA A 254 -5.62 -3.35 2.26
CA ALA A 254 -6.38 -2.42 1.43
C ALA A 254 -7.89 -2.67 1.55
N TYR A 255 -8.30 -3.95 1.43
CA TYR A 255 -9.66 -4.39 1.72
C TYR A 255 -10.08 -4.00 3.15
N GLY A 256 -9.28 -4.35 4.16
CA GLY A 256 -9.60 -4.04 5.56
C GLY A 256 -9.80 -2.54 5.82
N ALA A 257 -9.02 -1.68 5.18
CA ALA A 257 -9.15 -0.23 5.27
C ALA A 257 -10.48 0.26 4.68
N THR A 258 -10.97 -0.36 3.59
CA THR A 258 -12.26 0.02 2.98
C THR A 258 -13.45 -0.16 3.93
N CYS A 259 -13.39 -1.14 4.85
CA CYS A 259 -14.44 -1.40 5.84
C CYS A 259 -14.74 -0.21 6.76
N ARG A 260 -13.82 0.74 6.84
CA ARG A 260 -13.96 1.97 7.63
C ARG A 260 -14.58 3.13 6.86
N SER A 261 -14.81 2.95 5.56
CA SER A 261 -15.49 3.94 4.73
C SER A 261 -17.00 3.91 4.97
N THR A 262 -17.68 5.02 4.65
CA THR A 262 -19.15 5.09 4.71
C THR A 262 -19.85 4.20 3.69
N SER A 263 -19.12 3.73 2.67
CA SER A 263 -19.59 2.74 1.68
C SER A 263 -19.47 1.29 2.16
N GLY A 264 -18.84 1.06 3.31
CA GLY A 264 -18.57 -0.29 3.82
C GLY A 264 -17.38 -0.97 3.14
N CYS A 265 -17.18 -2.25 3.46
CA CYS A 265 -16.10 -3.07 2.93
C CYS A 265 -16.25 -3.30 1.42
N ASP A 266 -15.17 -3.16 0.67
CA ASP A 266 -15.12 -3.34 -0.78
C ASP A 266 -14.04 -4.38 -1.16
N PRO A 267 -14.39 -5.65 -1.44
CA PRO A 267 -13.43 -6.65 -1.90
C PRO A 267 -12.93 -6.40 -3.34
N ARG A 268 -13.57 -5.48 -4.07
CA ARG A 268 -13.18 -5.00 -5.41
C ARG A 268 -12.59 -3.61 -5.32
N PHE A 269 -11.72 -3.38 -4.33
CA PHE A 269 -11.25 -2.05 -3.95
C PHE A 269 -10.55 -1.24 -5.07
N LEU A 270 -10.08 -1.90 -6.13
CA LEU A 270 -9.50 -1.25 -7.32
C LEU A 270 -10.55 -0.71 -8.32
N ALA A 271 -11.81 -1.13 -8.20
CA ALA A 271 -12.89 -0.84 -9.15
C ALA A 271 -13.06 0.66 -9.41
N THR A 272 -12.87 1.50 -8.39
CA THR A 272 -13.09 2.94 -8.52
C THR A 272 -12.10 3.62 -9.47
N SER A 273 -10.92 3.04 -9.66
CA SER A 273 -9.88 3.54 -10.55
C SER A 273 -9.86 2.83 -11.90
N PHE A 274 -10.08 1.51 -11.95
CA PHE A 274 -9.86 0.73 -13.18
C PHE A 274 -11.12 0.30 -13.93
N ASP A 275 -12.30 0.22 -13.30
CA ASP A 275 -13.50 -0.29 -13.99
C ASP A 275 -13.89 0.57 -15.19
N GLY A 276 -14.33 -0.06 -16.28
CA GLY A 276 -14.75 0.64 -17.50
C GLY A 276 -13.62 1.34 -18.27
N GLY A 277 -12.37 1.19 -17.82
CA GLY A 277 -11.17 1.65 -18.53
C GLY A 277 -10.39 0.48 -19.17
N PRO A 278 -9.22 0.76 -19.78
CA PRO A 278 -8.38 -0.25 -20.43
C PRO A 278 -7.81 -1.30 -19.44
N PHE A 279 -7.81 -0.99 -18.15
CA PHE A 279 -7.29 -1.86 -17.09
C PHE A 279 -8.39 -2.56 -16.27
N SER A 280 -9.64 -2.60 -16.75
CA SER A 280 -10.76 -3.16 -15.97
C SER A 280 -10.57 -4.64 -15.58
N ALA A 281 -9.82 -5.40 -16.38
CA ALA A 281 -9.48 -6.79 -16.07
C ALA A 281 -8.71 -6.91 -14.74
N VAL A 282 -7.89 -5.91 -14.38
CA VAL A 282 -7.12 -5.89 -13.12
C VAL A 282 -8.05 -5.90 -11.91
N THR A 283 -9.19 -5.19 -11.97
CA THR A 283 -10.18 -5.23 -10.89
C THR A 283 -10.70 -6.65 -10.69
N ASP A 284 -11.13 -7.31 -11.78
CA ASP A 284 -11.67 -8.66 -11.69
C ASP A 284 -10.60 -9.65 -11.25
N GLU A 285 -9.37 -9.48 -11.73
CA GLU A 285 -8.18 -10.27 -11.40
C GLU A 285 -7.74 -10.16 -9.94
N ARG A 286 -8.09 -9.07 -9.24
CA ARG A 286 -7.76 -8.84 -7.82
C ARG A 286 -8.98 -8.76 -6.90
N ASP A 287 -10.15 -9.18 -7.38
CA ASP A 287 -11.37 -9.29 -6.58
C ASP A 287 -11.23 -10.37 -5.51
N LEU A 288 -11.15 -9.96 -4.24
CA LEU A 288 -10.95 -10.86 -3.10
C LEU A 288 -12.17 -11.72 -2.79
N SER A 289 -13.36 -11.33 -3.25
CA SER A 289 -14.60 -12.07 -3.01
C SER A 289 -14.71 -13.35 -3.81
N ARG A 290 -13.86 -13.52 -4.83
CA ARG A 290 -13.78 -14.70 -5.68
C ARG A 290 -13.13 -15.89 -4.97
N GLY A 291 -13.94 -16.61 -4.21
CA GLY A 291 -13.56 -17.87 -3.56
C GLY A 291 -13.30 -19.02 -4.53
N ASP A 292 -13.42 -18.84 -5.84
CA ASP A 292 -13.10 -19.83 -6.87
C ASP A 292 -11.66 -19.69 -7.43
N ARG A 293 -10.86 -18.77 -6.87
CA ARG A 293 -9.49 -18.51 -7.33
C ARG A 293 -8.52 -19.55 -6.78
N CYS A 294 -7.89 -20.31 -7.66
CA CYS A 294 -7.00 -21.39 -7.25
C CYS A 294 -5.59 -21.21 -7.79
N MET A 295 -4.60 -21.58 -6.98
CA MET A 295 -3.24 -21.79 -7.47
C MET A 295 -3.26 -22.78 -8.63
N THR A 296 -2.62 -22.42 -9.74
CA THR A 296 -2.49 -23.31 -10.90
C THR A 296 -1.13 -24.00 -10.86
N ALA A 297 -1.02 -25.19 -11.46
CA ALA A 297 0.25 -25.90 -11.57
C ALA A 297 1.34 -25.04 -12.26
N LEU A 298 0.97 -24.24 -13.27
CA LEU A 298 1.88 -23.33 -13.94
C LEU A 298 2.36 -22.20 -13.02
N LEU A 299 1.46 -21.55 -12.28
CA LEU A 299 1.83 -20.47 -11.37
C LEU A 299 2.72 -20.99 -10.23
N TYR A 300 2.38 -22.16 -9.67
CA TYR A 300 3.19 -22.85 -8.67
C TYR A 300 4.59 -23.18 -9.23
N THR A 301 4.66 -23.75 -10.44
CA THR A 301 5.94 -24.08 -11.09
C THR A 301 6.78 -22.84 -11.34
N ASN A 302 6.18 -21.75 -11.83
CA ASN A 302 6.87 -20.49 -12.07
C ASN A 302 7.45 -19.92 -10.78
N MET A 303 6.73 -20.05 -9.66
CA MET A 303 7.17 -19.52 -8.36
C MET A 303 8.48 -20.17 -7.92
N TYR A 304 8.65 -21.47 -8.18
CA TYR A 304 9.85 -22.20 -7.79
C TYR A 304 10.97 -22.20 -8.83
N ASN A 305 10.66 -22.00 -10.11
CA ASN A 305 11.61 -22.22 -11.21
C ASN A 305 12.03 -20.94 -11.94
N GLN A 306 11.42 -19.79 -11.69
CA GLN A 306 11.82 -18.52 -12.29
C GLN A 306 12.82 -17.76 -11.40
N ASP A 307 13.72 -17.04 -12.03
CA ASP A 307 14.42 -15.94 -11.39
C ASP A 307 13.45 -14.79 -11.06
N LEU A 308 13.83 -13.93 -10.11
CA LEU A 308 12.99 -12.83 -9.67
C LEU A 308 12.60 -11.86 -10.80
N GLY A 309 13.49 -11.60 -11.75
CA GLY A 309 13.22 -10.69 -12.86
C GLY A 309 12.14 -11.22 -13.80
N SER A 310 12.25 -12.49 -14.20
CA SER A 310 11.23 -13.18 -14.99
C SER A 310 9.90 -13.31 -14.25
N TRP A 311 9.94 -13.57 -12.94
CA TRP A 311 8.77 -13.69 -12.07
C TRP A 311 7.98 -12.38 -11.99
N SER A 312 8.66 -11.29 -11.63
CA SER A 312 8.05 -9.95 -11.53
C SER A 312 7.65 -9.38 -12.88
N GLY A 313 8.43 -9.63 -13.93
CA GLY A 313 8.09 -9.22 -15.30
C GLY A 313 6.78 -9.83 -15.82
N ALA A 314 6.37 -10.99 -15.27
CA ALA A 314 5.10 -11.65 -15.59
C ALA A 314 3.95 -11.27 -14.62
N GLY A 315 4.21 -10.40 -13.64
CA GLY A 315 3.25 -9.99 -12.60
C GLY A 315 2.77 -11.14 -11.74
N ASN A 316 3.60 -12.17 -11.53
CA ASN A 316 3.19 -13.37 -10.81
C ASN A 316 3.10 -13.17 -9.29
N GLU A 317 3.82 -12.19 -8.74
CA GLU A 317 3.71 -11.76 -7.34
C GLU A 317 2.28 -11.29 -7.02
N TYR A 318 1.64 -10.54 -7.91
CA TYR A 318 0.25 -10.10 -7.72
C TYR A 318 -0.73 -11.27 -7.81
N LYS A 319 -0.45 -12.27 -8.66
CA LYS A 319 -1.33 -13.44 -8.81
C LYS A 319 -1.31 -14.31 -7.55
N VAL A 320 -0.13 -14.64 -7.05
CA VAL A 320 0.00 -15.41 -5.79
C VAL A 320 -0.45 -14.58 -4.60
N GLY A 321 -0.10 -13.30 -4.56
CA GLY A 321 -0.56 -12.36 -3.52
C GLY A 321 -2.09 -12.27 -3.47
N THR A 322 -2.77 -12.20 -4.61
CA THR A 322 -4.24 -12.21 -4.66
C THR A 322 -4.80 -13.51 -4.08
N LEU A 323 -4.20 -14.67 -4.37
CA LEU A 323 -4.66 -15.94 -3.78
C LEU A 323 -4.52 -15.94 -2.25
N LEU A 324 -3.42 -15.39 -1.73
CA LEU A 324 -3.22 -15.21 -0.29
C LEU A 324 -4.29 -14.28 0.30
N ALA A 325 -4.51 -13.12 -0.31
CA ALA A 325 -5.47 -12.13 0.12
C ALA A 325 -6.90 -12.68 0.10
N THR A 326 -7.27 -13.42 -0.94
CA THR A 326 -8.54 -14.14 -1.05
C THR A 326 -8.68 -15.17 0.08
N ALA A 327 -7.67 -16.00 0.32
CA ALA A 327 -7.71 -17.00 1.38
C ALA A 327 -7.94 -16.37 2.77
N LEU A 328 -7.22 -15.27 3.07
CA LEU A 328 -7.41 -14.50 4.31
C LEU A 328 -8.80 -13.86 4.39
N TYR A 329 -9.29 -13.32 3.27
CA TYR A 329 -10.65 -12.77 3.16
C TYR A 329 -11.71 -13.86 3.46
N GLN A 330 -11.67 -15.01 2.80
CA GLN A 330 -12.64 -16.09 3.01
C GLN A 330 -12.62 -16.62 4.45
N ALA A 331 -11.43 -16.79 5.03
CA ALA A 331 -11.29 -17.22 6.43
C ALA A 331 -11.83 -16.17 7.42
N GLY A 332 -11.53 -14.90 7.20
CA GLY A 332 -12.03 -13.79 8.02
C GLY A 332 -13.56 -13.68 7.96
N ARG A 333 -14.14 -13.77 6.75
CA ARG A 333 -15.59 -13.69 6.52
C ARG A 333 -16.35 -14.86 7.12
N SER A 334 -15.88 -16.09 6.89
CA SER A 334 -16.54 -17.31 7.37
C SER A 334 -16.52 -17.43 8.90
N SER A 335 -15.49 -16.90 9.55
CA SER A 335 -15.38 -16.88 11.01
C SER A 335 -16.02 -15.65 11.68
N GLY A 336 -16.31 -14.59 10.91
CA GLY A 336 -16.77 -13.30 11.45
C GLY A 336 -15.70 -12.55 12.27
N GLN A 337 -14.42 -12.90 12.11
CA GLN A 337 -13.30 -12.40 12.92
C GLN A 337 -12.26 -11.62 12.11
N GLU A 338 -12.70 -10.88 11.09
CA GLU A 338 -11.83 -10.17 10.14
C GLU A 338 -10.83 -9.23 10.81
N ALA A 339 -11.27 -8.39 11.75
CA ALA A 339 -10.39 -7.46 12.46
C ALA A 339 -9.35 -8.17 13.35
N VAL A 340 -9.69 -9.34 13.90
CA VAL A 340 -8.76 -10.18 14.67
C VAL A 340 -7.71 -10.78 13.74
N LEU A 341 -8.13 -11.28 12.58
CA LEU A 341 -7.22 -11.82 11.57
C LEU A 341 -6.26 -10.75 11.03
N GLN A 342 -6.76 -9.56 10.70
CA GLN A 342 -5.93 -8.43 10.24
C GLN A 342 -4.87 -8.04 11.28
N ARG A 343 -5.21 -8.06 12.57
CA ARG A 343 -4.24 -7.82 13.64
C ARG A 343 -3.20 -8.93 13.75
N ALA A 344 -3.62 -10.19 13.66
CA ALA A 344 -2.73 -11.34 13.71
C ALA A 344 -1.73 -11.35 12.54
N VAL A 345 -2.18 -10.95 11.34
CA VAL A 345 -1.33 -10.78 10.15
C VAL A 345 -0.23 -9.76 10.43
N VAL A 346 -0.56 -8.55 10.90
CA VAL A 346 0.47 -7.53 11.21
C VAL A 346 1.41 -8.00 12.31
N ALA A 347 0.89 -8.64 13.36
CA ALA A 347 1.72 -9.19 14.45
C ALA A 347 2.73 -10.23 13.92
N SER A 348 2.38 -10.98 12.87
CA SER A 348 3.27 -11.97 12.26
C SER A 348 4.44 -11.37 11.49
N TYR A 349 4.49 -10.06 11.24
CA TYR A 349 5.59 -9.46 10.45
C TYR A 349 6.90 -9.48 11.23
N TYR A 350 6.83 -9.15 12.51
CA TYR A 350 7.98 -9.03 13.39
C TYR A 350 7.64 -9.54 14.80
N ASP A 351 7.98 -10.79 15.07
CA ASP A 351 8.00 -11.39 16.40
C ASP A 351 9.29 -12.20 16.54
N THR A 352 10.02 -11.96 17.63
CA THR A 352 11.31 -12.61 17.93
C THR A 352 11.13 -13.83 18.83
N ASN A 353 9.91 -14.11 19.28
CA ASN A 353 9.59 -15.29 20.05
C ASN A 353 9.75 -16.56 19.20
N GLY A 354 10.61 -17.49 19.62
CA GLY A 354 10.84 -18.74 18.91
C GLY A 354 9.62 -19.66 18.79
N ALA A 355 8.57 -19.44 19.61
CA ALA A 355 7.31 -20.20 19.52
C ALA A 355 6.32 -19.64 18.48
N THR A 356 6.48 -18.37 18.10
CA THR A 356 5.65 -17.61 17.14
C THR A 356 6.56 -16.71 16.30
N PRO A 357 7.53 -17.26 15.56
CA PRO A 357 8.49 -16.42 14.84
C PRO A 357 7.77 -15.60 13.76
N GLY A 358 8.09 -14.32 13.67
CA GLY A 358 7.60 -13.45 12.61
C GLY A 358 8.30 -13.69 11.27
N ILE A 359 7.75 -13.12 10.20
CA ILE A 359 8.28 -13.21 8.83
C ILE A 359 9.74 -12.72 8.78
N PHE A 360 10.08 -11.62 9.45
CA PHE A 360 11.46 -11.15 9.52
C PHE A 360 12.41 -12.23 10.09
N GLN A 361 12.05 -12.83 11.24
CA GLN A 361 12.85 -13.88 11.88
C GLN A 361 13.04 -15.09 10.96
N LEU A 362 12.00 -15.47 10.22
CA LEU A 362 12.04 -16.59 9.29
C LEU A 362 12.91 -16.29 8.07
N THR A 363 12.86 -15.08 7.51
CA THR A 363 13.76 -14.72 6.40
C THR A 363 15.23 -14.75 6.83
N GLN A 364 15.54 -14.35 8.07
CA GLN A 364 16.89 -14.50 8.62
C GLN A 364 17.31 -15.97 8.81
N LEU A 365 16.39 -16.81 9.29
CA LEU A 365 16.65 -18.24 9.49
C LEU A 365 17.02 -18.96 8.18
N PHE A 366 16.34 -18.60 7.08
CA PHE A 366 16.53 -19.22 5.78
C PHE A 366 17.45 -18.42 4.84
N LEU A 367 18.17 -17.42 5.37
CA LEU A 367 18.97 -16.53 4.54
C LEU A 367 20.02 -17.27 3.69
N GLY A 368 20.63 -18.32 4.24
CA GLY A 368 21.63 -19.14 3.55
C GLY A 368 21.09 -20.24 2.63
N ASP A 369 19.79 -20.51 2.63
CA ASP A 369 19.16 -21.51 1.77
C ASP A 369 17.68 -21.15 1.51
N GLN A 370 17.45 -20.35 0.47
CA GLN A 370 16.11 -19.89 0.12
C GLN A 370 15.17 -21.02 -0.32
N SER A 371 15.70 -22.19 -0.71
CA SER A 371 14.87 -23.32 -1.14
C SER A 371 13.99 -23.87 -0.02
N GLN A 372 14.37 -23.60 1.23
CA GLN A 372 13.59 -23.94 2.42
C GLN A 372 12.51 -22.90 2.76
N PHE A 373 12.58 -21.69 2.20
CA PHE A 373 11.58 -20.65 2.37
C PHE A 373 10.37 -20.90 1.43
N SER A 374 9.64 -21.98 1.67
CA SER A 374 8.41 -22.33 0.93
C SER A 374 7.21 -21.48 1.35
N LEU A 375 6.08 -21.54 0.62
CA LEU A 375 4.83 -20.86 1.01
C LEU A 375 4.35 -21.22 2.43
N ALA A 376 4.67 -22.42 2.92
CA ALA A 376 4.33 -22.85 4.27
C ALA A 376 5.02 -22.00 5.35
N VAL A 377 6.20 -21.45 5.06
CA VAL A 377 6.99 -20.67 6.02
C VAL A 377 6.29 -19.36 6.42
N PRO A 378 6.01 -18.40 5.53
CA PRO A 378 5.27 -17.20 5.90
C PRO A 378 3.82 -17.52 6.33
N ALA A 379 3.19 -18.56 5.78
CA ALA A 379 1.87 -19.00 6.25
C ALA A 379 1.90 -19.43 7.73
N SER A 380 2.94 -20.15 8.15
CA SER A 380 3.13 -20.58 9.56
C SER A 380 3.29 -19.40 10.51
N ALA A 381 3.95 -18.32 10.07
CA ALA A 381 4.05 -17.07 10.84
C ALA A 381 2.65 -16.53 11.11
N ILE A 382 1.81 -16.37 10.07
CA ILE A 382 0.44 -15.87 10.23
C ILE A 382 -0.38 -16.79 11.14
N ILE A 383 -0.38 -18.11 10.88
CA ILE A 383 -1.17 -19.09 11.63
C ILE A 383 -0.82 -19.07 13.12
N SER A 384 0.47 -19.00 13.45
CA SER A 384 0.94 -19.06 14.85
C SER A 384 0.55 -17.83 15.67
N HIS A 385 0.23 -16.71 15.03
CA HIS A 385 -0.24 -15.48 15.67
C HIS A 385 -1.77 -15.43 15.86
N ILE A 386 -2.52 -16.42 15.35
CA ILE A 386 -3.98 -16.48 15.52
C ILE A 386 -4.29 -17.28 16.79
N SER A 387 -4.79 -16.61 17.84
CA SER A 387 -5.12 -17.29 19.11
C SER A 387 -6.41 -18.10 19.07
N ASP A 388 -7.42 -17.63 18.32
CA ASP A 388 -8.72 -18.30 18.23
C ASP A 388 -8.66 -19.56 17.36
N LEU A 389 -9.16 -20.69 17.90
CA LEU A 389 -9.01 -21.99 17.26
C LEU A 389 -9.82 -22.11 15.96
N GLU A 390 -11.03 -21.55 15.92
CA GLU A 390 -11.91 -21.65 14.75
C GLU A 390 -11.42 -20.74 13.62
N LEU A 391 -11.00 -19.52 13.94
CA LEU A 391 -10.34 -18.64 12.97
C LEU A 391 -9.05 -19.28 12.44
N ARG A 392 -8.22 -19.86 13.32
CA ARG A 392 -6.98 -20.54 12.91
C ARG A 392 -7.28 -21.70 11.97
N LYS A 393 -8.29 -22.51 12.29
CA LYS A 393 -8.75 -23.62 11.44
C LYS A 393 -9.25 -23.12 10.08
N ALA A 394 -10.01 -22.03 10.05
CA ALA A 394 -10.48 -21.42 8.81
C ALA A 394 -9.31 -20.99 7.92
N VAL A 395 -8.36 -20.20 8.45
CA VAL A 395 -7.16 -19.78 7.71
C VAL A 395 -6.37 -20.97 7.19
N CYS A 396 -6.17 -21.99 8.01
CA CYS A 396 -5.50 -23.22 7.62
C CYS A 396 -6.18 -23.92 6.44
N ASN A 397 -7.51 -24.04 6.46
CA ASN A 397 -8.25 -24.65 5.36
C ASN A 397 -8.08 -23.83 4.07
N GLU A 398 -8.24 -22.51 4.15
CA GLU A 398 -8.11 -21.62 2.98
C GLU A 398 -6.68 -21.63 2.42
N PHE A 399 -5.65 -21.68 3.27
CA PHE A 399 -4.25 -21.79 2.83
C PHE A 399 -3.94 -23.13 2.16
N MET A 400 -4.42 -24.24 2.72
CA MET A 400 -4.27 -25.56 2.08
C MET A 400 -5.00 -25.61 0.73
N ASP A 401 -6.15 -24.96 0.62
CA ASP A 401 -7.01 -24.99 -0.56
C ASP A 401 -6.53 -24.02 -1.66
N HIS A 402 -6.51 -22.71 -1.39
CA HIS A 402 -6.21 -21.70 -2.40
C HIS A 402 -4.74 -21.65 -2.81
N LEU A 403 -3.83 -21.81 -1.84
CA LEU A 403 -2.39 -21.74 -2.06
C LEU A 403 -1.77 -23.11 -2.34
N GLN A 404 -2.56 -24.19 -2.23
CA GLN A 404 -2.12 -25.58 -2.43
C GLN A 404 -0.92 -25.93 -1.52
N ILE A 405 -0.90 -25.44 -0.28
CA ILE A 405 0.16 -25.78 0.68
C ILE A 405 -0.12 -27.19 1.25
N PRO A 406 0.83 -28.14 1.14
CA PRO A 406 0.65 -29.48 1.70
C PRO A 406 0.33 -29.45 3.19
N ARG A 407 -0.69 -30.21 3.59
CA ARG A 407 -1.23 -30.23 4.96
C ARG A 407 -0.16 -30.57 6.01
N GLU A 408 0.74 -31.49 5.68
CA GLU A 408 1.85 -31.92 6.52
C GLU A 408 2.85 -30.79 6.85
N LEU A 409 2.91 -29.74 6.03
CA LEU A 409 3.77 -28.58 6.28
C LEU A 409 3.13 -27.55 7.20
N LEU A 410 1.81 -27.65 7.44
CA LEU A 410 1.05 -26.68 8.21
C LEU A 410 0.51 -27.22 9.55
N ILE A 411 0.69 -28.51 9.84
CA ILE A 411 0.21 -29.12 11.10
C ILE A 411 1.34 -29.20 12.12
N GLY A 412 1.04 -28.76 13.34
CA GLY A 412 1.98 -28.84 14.45
C GLY A 412 1.54 -28.02 15.65
N PRO A 413 2.32 -28.05 16.75
CA PRO A 413 2.11 -27.16 17.89
C PRO A 413 2.09 -25.70 17.43
N ASN A 414 1.09 -24.93 17.88
CA ASN A 414 0.85 -23.55 17.46
C ASN A 414 0.55 -23.33 15.97
N LEU A 415 0.43 -24.38 15.17
CA LEU A 415 0.03 -24.28 13.76
C LEU A 415 -1.41 -24.77 13.59
N CYS A 416 -1.72 -25.39 12.45
CA CYS A 416 -3.07 -25.85 12.15
C CYS A 416 -3.51 -26.98 13.09
N PRO A 417 -4.77 -26.94 13.58
CA PRO A 417 -5.33 -28.06 14.32
C PRO A 417 -5.46 -29.28 13.41
N ALA A 418 -5.40 -30.48 13.99
CA ALA A 418 -5.50 -31.73 13.23
C ALA A 418 -6.82 -31.85 12.42
N SER A 419 -7.88 -31.13 12.84
CA SER A 419 -9.16 -31.05 12.14
C SER A 419 -9.14 -30.16 10.88
N ALA A 420 -8.06 -29.42 10.62
CA ALA A 420 -7.88 -28.72 9.35
C ALA A 420 -7.58 -29.74 8.25
N ALA A 421 -8.25 -29.59 7.11
CA ALA A 421 -8.19 -30.55 6.01
C ALA A 421 -7.95 -29.87 4.65
N GLY A 422 -8.45 -28.64 4.45
CA GLY A 422 -8.38 -27.93 3.18
C GLY A 422 -9.04 -28.68 2.01
N GLY A 423 -8.77 -28.21 0.78
CA GLY A 423 -9.05 -28.94 -0.47
C GLY A 423 -10.53 -29.14 -0.80
N SER A 424 -11.40 -28.23 -0.39
CA SER A 424 -12.84 -28.30 -0.67
C SER A 424 -13.25 -27.57 -1.95
N THR A 425 -12.44 -26.61 -2.39
CA THR A 425 -12.81 -25.67 -3.45
C THR A 425 -11.88 -25.79 -4.65
N CYS A 426 -10.57 -25.85 -4.42
CA CYS A 426 -9.57 -25.84 -5.47
C CYS A 426 -9.13 -27.25 -5.89
N PRO A 427 -8.99 -27.52 -7.20
CA PRO A 427 -8.48 -28.79 -7.68
C PRO A 427 -7.02 -28.97 -7.24
N ASN A 428 -6.68 -30.19 -6.80
CA ASN A 428 -5.32 -30.51 -6.37
C ASN A 428 -4.35 -30.48 -7.57
N ILE A 429 -3.28 -29.68 -7.46
CA ILE A 429 -2.27 -29.52 -8.53
C ILE A 429 -1.14 -30.56 -8.52
N PHE A 430 -1.11 -31.45 -7.52
CA PHE A 430 -0.06 -32.48 -7.33
C PHE A 430 -0.51 -33.90 -7.71
N GLN A 431 -1.68 -34.05 -8.34
CA GLN A 431 -2.21 -35.35 -8.78
C GLN A 431 -1.68 -35.79 -10.14
#